data_AF-A0A3B5A6E2-F1
#
_entry.id   AF-A0A3B5A6E2-F1
#
_cell.length_a   1.000
_cell.length_b   1.000
_cell.length_c   1.000
_cell.angle_alpha   90.00
_cell.angle_beta   90.00
_cell.angle_gamma   90.00
#
_symmetry.space_group_name_H-M   'P 1'
#
loop_
_entity.id
_entity.type
_entity.pdbx_description
1 polymer ?
#
loop_
_entity_poly.entity_id
_entity_poly.type
_entity_poly.pdbx_seq_one_letter_code
_entity_poly.pdbx_strand_id
1 'polypeptide(L)'
;MSKAEYPPESIYAHLPEEESHTEKPPRYVSKFRPTVVLENKLSKDTMRTMGPAKVELPSPDKYLKKNSKESKPYEATECSRGAHKTCSCTERKAPVPARTDNPLMGIHTKRDFIKTAVAVPKKPQPICVDTNKGHKQPLENSGLVPKFIKKTVFSNNVT
;
A
#
# COMPACT_ATOMS: atom_id res chain seq x y z
N MET A 1 -14.58 57.32 -10.87
CA MET A 1 -14.89 57.67 -12.26
C MET A 1 -16.14 58.53 -12.23
N SER A 2 -16.00 59.83 -12.44
CA SER A 2 -17.13 60.78 -12.49
C SER A 2 -17.98 60.48 -13.71
N LYS A 3 -19.29 60.29 -13.51
CA LYS A 3 -20.24 60.08 -14.60
C LYS A 3 -20.43 61.41 -15.31
N ALA A 4 -20.09 61.49 -16.59
CA ALA A 4 -20.32 62.69 -17.38
C ALA A 4 -21.84 62.92 -17.50
N GLU A 5 -22.32 64.08 -17.05
CA GLU A 5 -23.70 64.50 -17.21
C GLU A 5 -23.87 65.10 -18.61
N TYR A 6 -24.69 64.45 -19.44
CA TYR A 6 -25.01 64.92 -20.77
C TYR A 6 -26.36 65.64 -20.77
N PRO A 7 -26.55 66.66 -21.64
CA PRO A 7 -27.85 67.30 -21.81
C PRO A 7 -28.90 66.28 -22.28
N PRO A 8 -30.19 66.49 -21.95
CA PRO A 8 -31.25 65.53 -22.22
C PRO A 8 -31.46 65.21 -23.71
N GLU A 9 -31.02 66.11 -24.60
CA GLU A 9 -31.18 65.98 -26.05
C GLU A 9 -29.79 66.02 -26.71
N SER A 10 -29.28 64.85 -27.11
CA SER A 10 -27.99 64.71 -27.79
C SER A 10 -28.13 63.79 -29.00
N ILE A 11 -27.68 64.24 -30.17
CA ILE A 11 -27.72 63.47 -31.43
C ILE A 11 -26.96 62.15 -31.29
N TYR A 12 -25.90 62.13 -30.47
CA TYR A 12 -25.07 60.95 -30.22
C TYR A 12 -25.78 59.84 -29.44
N ALA A 13 -26.88 60.14 -28.73
CA ALA A 13 -27.70 59.13 -28.04
C ALA A 13 -28.50 58.25 -29.02
N HIS A 14 -28.60 58.64 -30.29
CA HIS A 14 -29.21 57.84 -31.35
C HIS A 14 -28.22 56.88 -32.03
N LEU A 15 -26.92 56.98 -31.74
CA LEU A 15 -25.95 56.01 -32.21
C LEU A 15 -26.15 54.72 -31.41
N PRO A 16 -26.26 53.55 -32.05
CA PRO A 16 -26.31 52.28 -31.33
C PRO A 16 -25.04 52.14 -30.50
N GLU A 17 -25.16 52.10 -29.18
CA GLU A 17 -24.05 51.68 -28.34
C GLU A 17 -23.83 50.18 -28.58
N GLU A 18 -22.62 49.79 -28.95
CA GLU A 18 -22.26 48.38 -29.02
C GLU A 18 -22.29 47.81 -27.59
N GLU A 19 -23.40 47.17 -27.24
CA GLU A 19 -23.53 46.45 -25.98
C GLU A 19 -22.49 45.32 -25.98
N SER A 20 -21.45 45.49 -25.16
CA SER A 20 -20.50 44.42 -24.86
C SER A 20 -21.22 43.30 -24.13
N HIS A 21 -21.74 42.32 -24.87
CA HIS A 21 -22.32 41.13 -24.28
C HIS A 21 -21.23 40.37 -23.50
N THR A 22 -21.29 40.42 -22.18
CA THR A 22 -20.41 39.62 -21.34
C THR A 22 -20.80 38.15 -21.48
N GLU A 23 -19.95 37.37 -22.16
CA GLU A 23 -20.14 35.92 -22.22
C GLU A 23 -19.98 35.32 -20.82
N LYS A 24 -20.95 34.50 -20.43
CA LYS A 24 -20.88 33.79 -19.14
C LYS A 24 -19.76 32.75 -19.21
N PRO A 25 -18.94 32.62 -18.16
CA PRO A 25 -17.89 31.62 -18.15
C PRO A 25 -18.49 30.20 -18.22
N PRO A 26 -17.77 29.25 -18.84
CA PRO A 26 -18.22 27.87 -18.91
C PRO A 26 -18.39 27.29 -17.51
N ARG A 27 -19.45 26.50 -17.33
CA ARG A 27 -19.71 25.79 -16.08
C ARG A 27 -18.63 24.75 -15.82
N TYR A 28 -18.19 24.65 -14.57
CA TYR A 28 -17.28 23.58 -14.13
C TYR A 28 -17.84 22.19 -14.47
N VAL A 29 -16.97 21.33 -15.01
CA VAL A 29 -17.24 19.90 -15.22
C VAL A 29 -16.17 19.06 -14.52
N SER A 30 -16.59 17.99 -13.86
CA SER A 30 -15.66 17.07 -13.18
C SER A 30 -14.74 16.37 -14.18
N LYS A 31 -13.45 16.22 -13.80
CA LYS A 31 -12.44 15.47 -14.56
C LYS A 31 -12.82 14.00 -14.76
N PHE A 32 -13.63 13.44 -13.86
CA PHE A 32 -14.08 12.04 -13.88
C PHE A 32 -15.42 11.84 -14.60
N ARG A 33 -16.03 12.91 -15.13
CA ARG A 33 -17.26 12.78 -15.92
C ARG A 33 -17.15 11.77 -17.08
N PRO A 34 -16.07 11.71 -17.90
CA PRO A 34 -16.00 10.73 -18.97
C PRO A 34 -15.92 9.29 -18.46
N THR A 35 -15.17 9.02 -17.38
CA THR A 35 -15.00 7.66 -16.84
C THR A 35 -16.32 7.13 -16.29
N VAL A 36 -17.05 7.93 -15.52
CA VAL A 36 -18.37 7.58 -14.98
C VAL A 36 -19.39 7.27 -16.08
N VAL A 37 -19.35 7.99 -17.21
CA VAL A 37 -20.22 7.70 -18.35
C VAL A 37 -19.88 6.35 -18.99
N LEU A 38 -18.61 6.00 -19.10
CA LEU A 38 -18.18 4.70 -19.66
C LEU A 38 -18.57 3.55 -18.74
N GLU A 39 -18.31 3.64 -17.43
CA GLU A 39 -18.67 2.62 -16.44
C GLU A 39 -20.18 2.34 -16.42
N ASN A 40 -20.99 3.40 -16.47
CA ASN A 40 -22.44 3.30 -16.52
C ASN A 40 -22.97 2.67 -17.82
N LYS A 41 -22.22 2.74 -18.92
CA LYS A 41 -22.57 2.11 -20.20
C LYS A 41 -22.13 0.64 -20.23
N LEU A 42 -20.95 0.32 -19.71
CA LEU A 42 -20.40 -1.04 -19.70
C LEU A 42 -21.23 -2.02 -18.85
N SER A 43 -21.79 -1.55 -17.74
CA SER A 43 -22.56 -2.38 -16.80
C SER A 43 -23.99 -2.69 -17.25
N LYS A 44 -24.45 -2.11 -18.37
CA LYS A 44 -25.83 -2.23 -18.82
C LYS A 44 -25.90 -3.04 -20.11
N ASP A 45 -26.58 -4.18 -20.03
CA ASP A 45 -27.04 -4.88 -21.22
C ASP A 45 -28.16 -4.05 -21.90
N THR A 46 -28.03 -3.85 -23.21
CA THR A 46 -28.87 -2.96 -24.03
C THR A 46 -30.37 -3.26 -23.94
N MET A 47 -30.74 -4.51 -23.63
CA MET A 47 -32.11 -5.00 -23.66
C MET A 47 -32.48 -5.88 -22.45
N ARG A 48 -31.88 -5.61 -21.28
CA ARG A 48 -32.03 -6.45 -20.07
C ARG A 48 -33.47 -6.65 -19.59
N THR A 49 -34.31 -5.61 -19.65
CA THR A 49 -35.65 -5.62 -19.02
C THR A 49 -36.74 -6.18 -19.92
N MET A 50 -36.79 -5.76 -21.19
CA MET A 50 -37.90 -6.11 -22.11
C MET A 50 -37.45 -6.91 -23.33
N GLY A 51 -36.15 -7.22 -23.46
CA GLY A 51 -35.61 -7.86 -24.67
C GLY A 51 -35.72 -6.98 -25.92
N PRO A 52 -35.41 -7.54 -27.10
CA PRO A 52 -35.52 -6.82 -28.37
C PRO A 52 -37.00 -6.66 -28.77
N ALA A 53 -37.35 -5.51 -29.37
CA ALA A 53 -38.72 -5.24 -29.80
C ALA A 53 -39.21 -6.20 -30.90
N LYS A 54 -38.30 -6.71 -31.73
CA LYS A 54 -38.54 -7.76 -32.72
C LYS A 54 -37.41 -8.76 -32.64
N VAL A 55 -37.72 -10.01 -32.28
CA VAL A 55 -36.76 -11.11 -32.28
C VAL A 55 -36.63 -11.62 -33.71
N GLU A 56 -35.43 -11.56 -34.28
CA GLU A 56 -35.17 -12.16 -35.59
C GLU A 56 -35.19 -13.69 -35.47
N LEU A 57 -36.05 -14.34 -36.25
CA LEU A 57 -36.10 -15.79 -36.31
C LEU A 57 -34.95 -16.31 -37.19
N PRO A 58 -34.19 -17.31 -36.73
CA PRO A 58 -33.16 -17.92 -37.57
C PRO A 58 -33.79 -18.61 -38.78
N SER A 59 -33.11 -18.54 -39.92
CA SER A 59 -33.47 -19.34 -41.10
C SER A 59 -33.46 -20.84 -40.73
N PRO A 60 -34.41 -21.65 -41.24
CA PRO A 60 -34.47 -23.09 -40.99
C PRO A 60 -33.17 -23.85 -41.34
N ASP A 61 -32.38 -23.32 -42.27
CA ASP A 61 -31.08 -23.89 -42.66
C ASP A 61 -29.99 -23.69 -41.58
N LYS A 62 -30.17 -22.70 -40.69
CA LYS A 62 -29.22 -22.33 -39.61
C LYS A 62 -29.67 -22.89 -38.26
N TYR A 63 -30.09 -24.15 -38.25
CA TYR A 63 -30.45 -24.85 -37.01
C TYR A 63 -29.21 -25.12 -36.13
N LEU A 64 -29.45 -25.26 -34.82
CA LEU A 64 -28.40 -25.53 -33.85
C LEU A 64 -27.80 -26.93 -34.05
N LYS A 65 -26.51 -27.01 -34.38
CA LYS A 65 -25.79 -28.29 -34.53
C LYS A 65 -25.19 -28.73 -33.20
N LYS A 66 -24.94 -30.05 -33.06
CA LYS A 66 -24.23 -30.63 -31.92
C LYS A 66 -22.89 -29.90 -31.71
N ASN A 67 -22.59 -29.51 -30.47
CA ASN A 67 -21.37 -28.82 -30.02
C ASN A 67 -21.17 -27.38 -30.56
N SER A 68 -22.20 -26.76 -31.16
CA SER A 68 -22.07 -25.39 -31.70
C SER A 68 -21.93 -24.28 -30.64
N LYS A 69 -22.40 -24.51 -29.42
CA LYS A 69 -22.30 -23.57 -28.28
C LYS A 69 -21.12 -23.86 -27.35
N GLU A 70 -20.39 -24.93 -27.59
CA GLU A 70 -19.26 -25.28 -26.73
C GLU A 70 -18.14 -24.27 -26.99
N SER A 71 -17.67 -23.63 -25.92
CA SER A 71 -16.47 -22.81 -26.00
C SER A 71 -15.31 -23.72 -26.38
N LYS A 72 -14.72 -23.50 -27.55
CA LYS A 72 -13.50 -24.22 -27.92
C LYS A 72 -12.43 -23.91 -26.86
N PRO A 73 -11.80 -24.92 -26.24
CA PRO A 73 -10.64 -24.66 -25.42
C PRO A 73 -9.60 -23.93 -26.29
N TYR A 74 -8.98 -22.89 -25.74
CA TYR A 74 -7.88 -22.23 -26.42
C TYR A 74 -6.80 -23.29 -26.67
N GLU A 75 -6.58 -23.68 -27.93
CA GLU A 75 -5.44 -24.51 -28.28
C GLU A 75 -4.21 -23.73 -27.87
N ALA A 76 -3.39 -24.34 -27.00
CA ALA A 76 -2.16 -23.72 -26.55
C ALA A 76 -1.18 -23.64 -27.72
N THR A 77 -1.35 -22.64 -28.60
CA THR A 77 -0.28 -22.14 -29.46
C THR A 77 0.93 -21.93 -28.58
N GLU A 78 2.10 -22.35 -29.02
CA GLU A 78 3.33 -22.42 -28.21
C GLU A 78 3.67 -21.12 -27.46
N CYS A 79 3.10 -19.99 -27.88
CA CYS A 79 3.12 -18.69 -27.21
C CYS A 79 2.31 -18.58 -25.89
N SER A 80 1.37 -19.48 -25.58
CA SER A 80 0.57 -19.44 -24.33
C SER A 80 1.13 -20.28 -23.19
N ARG A 81 2.20 -21.08 -23.44
CA ARG A 81 2.98 -21.73 -22.37
C ARG A 81 3.62 -20.72 -21.39
N GLY A 82 3.65 -19.44 -21.75
CA GLY A 82 4.10 -18.34 -20.89
C GLY A 82 2.98 -17.54 -20.19
N ALA A 83 1.73 -17.62 -20.64
CA ALA A 83 0.71 -16.62 -20.29
C ALA A 83 -0.15 -16.95 -19.05
N HIS A 84 -0.15 -18.20 -18.57
CA HIS A 84 -0.82 -18.60 -17.32
C HIS A 84 0.04 -18.44 -16.06
N LYS A 85 1.11 -17.64 -16.12
CA LYS A 85 2.03 -17.41 -14.99
C LYS A 85 1.97 -15.98 -14.45
N THR A 86 0.91 -15.23 -14.70
CA THR A 86 0.78 -13.85 -14.19
C THR A 86 0.22 -13.77 -12.76
N CYS A 87 0.07 -14.89 -12.05
CA CYS A 87 0.15 -14.89 -10.59
C CYS A 87 1.53 -15.41 -10.16
N SER A 88 2.58 -14.69 -10.54
CA SER A 88 3.87 -14.84 -9.89
C SER A 88 3.72 -14.34 -8.45
N CYS A 89 3.22 -15.19 -7.56
CA CYS A 89 3.34 -14.98 -6.12
C CYS A 89 4.84 -14.72 -5.86
N THR A 90 5.19 -13.47 -5.55
CA THR A 90 6.56 -12.94 -5.56
C THR A 90 7.39 -13.40 -4.37
N GLU A 91 6.94 -14.39 -3.61
CA GLU A 91 7.74 -15.04 -2.58
C GLU A 91 7.53 -16.54 -2.66
N ARG A 92 8.30 -17.21 -3.54
CA ARG A 92 8.39 -18.66 -3.48
C ARG A 92 9.13 -19.02 -2.20
N LYS A 93 8.45 -19.73 -1.29
CA LYS A 93 9.11 -20.36 -0.14
C LYS A 93 10.27 -21.21 -0.64
N ALA A 94 11.34 -21.28 0.14
CA ALA A 94 12.49 -22.11 -0.19
C ALA A 94 12.03 -23.56 -0.46
N PRO A 95 12.65 -24.26 -1.43
CA PRO A 95 12.30 -25.65 -1.72
C PRO A 95 12.51 -26.52 -0.48
N VAL A 96 11.60 -27.46 -0.26
CA VAL A 96 11.73 -28.44 0.82
C VAL A 96 13.00 -29.27 0.58
N PRO A 97 13.85 -29.50 1.60
CA PRO A 97 15.04 -30.35 1.47
C PRO A 97 14.71 -31.72 0.88
N ALA A 98 15.61 -32.24 0.05
CA ALA A 98 15.44 -33.55 -0.56
C ALA A 98 15.56 -34.66 0.51
N ARG A 99 14.91 -35.82 0.27
CA ARG A 99 15.01 -36.98 1.18
C ARG A 99 16.43 -37.57 1.28
N THR A 100 17.27 -37.29 0.28
CA THR A 100 18.68 -37.69 0.24
C THR A 100 19.59 -36.72 0.98
N ASP A 101 19.07 -35.54 1.36
CA ASP A 101 19.83 -34.57 2.14
C ASP A 101 19.96 -35.06 3.58
N ASN A 102 21.18 -35.30 4.02
CA ASN A 102 21.46 -35.70 5.39
C ASN A 102 21.60 -34.41 6.21
N PRO A 103 20.66 -34.07 7.10
CA PRO A 103 20.81 -32.91 7.96
C PRO A 103 22.11 -33.05 8.75
N LEU A 104 22.77 -31.92 9.05
CA LEU A 104 23.95 -31.87 9.92
C LEU A 104 23.57 -32.28 11.35
N MET A 105 23.33 -33.57 11.55
CA MET A 105 22.93 -34.14 12.82
C MET A 105 24.15 -34.48 13.64
N GLY A 106 24.26 -33.82 14.79
CA GLY A 106 25.34 -34.05 15.74
C GLY A 106 26.68 -33.63 15.17
N ILE A 107 26.96 -32.31 15.17
CA ILE A 107 28.35 -31.84 15.03
C ILE A 107 29.10 -32.39 16.24
N HIS A 108 29.77 -33.54 16.07
CA HIS A 108 30.60 -34.15 17.11
C HIS A 108 31.89 -33.33 17.23
N THR A 109 31.79 -32.18 17.90
CA THR A 109 32.96 -31.39 18.22
C THR A 109 33.80 -32.16 19.24
N LYS A 110 35.12 -32.26 19.02
CA LYS A 110 36.08 -32.83 19.98
C LYS A 110 36.29 -31.93 21.23
N ARG A 111 35.33 -31.06 21.53
CA ARG A 111 35.44 -30.05 22.58
C ARG A 111 35.01 -30.67 23.91
N ASP A 112 35.87 -30.54 24.92
CA ASP A 112 35.54 -30.96 26.27
C ASP A 112 34.46 -30.02 26.85
N PHE A 113 33.20 -30.48 26.88
CA PHE A 113 32.08 -29.72 27.43
C PHE A 113 32.23 -29.45 28.93
N ILE A 114 32.86 -30.38 29.65
CA ILE A 114 33.13 -30.24 31.09
C ILE A 114 34.11 -29.09 31.36
N LYS A 115 35.20 -28.99 30.59
CA LYS A 115 36.19 -27.90 30.74
C LYS A 115 35.64 -26.55 30.28
N THR A 116 34.80 -26.56 29.24
CA THR A 116 34.19 -25.33 28.70
C THR A 116 33.12 -24.77 29.64
N ALA A 117 32.42 -25.62 30.40
CA ALA A 117 31.40 -25.22 31.36
C ALA A 117 31.96 -24.58 32.65
N VAL A 118 33.28 -24.64 32.90
CA VAL A 118 33.92 -24.00 34.08
C VAL A 118 34.08 -22.49 33.90
N ALA A 119 33.36 -21.87 32.97
CA ALA A 119 33.26 -20.42 32.91
C ALA A 119 32.52 -19.93 34.16
N VAL A 120 33.28 -19.39 35.12
CA VAL A 120 32.73 -18.80 36.34
C VAL A 120 31.68 -17.75 35.97
N PRO A 121 30.42 -17.88 36.44
CA PRO A 121 29.39 -16.90 36.13
C PRO A 121 29.82 -15.55 36.68
N LYS A 122 30.04 -14.58 35.79
CA LYS A 122 30.28 -13.19 36.20
C LYS A 122 29.01 -12.66 36.82
N LYS A 123 29.11 -12.15 38.05
CA LYS A 123 28.00 -11.47 38.70
C LYS A 123 27.57 -10.28 37.84
N PRO A 124 26.25 -10.07 37.62
CA PRO A 124 25.78 -8.95 36.82
C PRO A 124 26.17 -7.63 37.49
N GLN A 125 26.74 -6.71 36.72
CA GLN A 125 27.03 -5.36 37.19
C GLN A 125 25.73 -4.53 37.18
N PRO A 126 25.48 -3.71 38.21
CA PRO A 126 24.32 -2.82 38.23
C PRO A 126 24.50 -1.73 37.16
N ILE A 127 23.71 -1.81 36.10
CA ILE A 127 23.79 -0.94 34.93
C ILE A 127 22.37 -0.48 34.57
N CYS A 128 22.20 0.82 34.33
CA CYS A 128 20.96 1.35 33.78
C CYS A 128 21.04 1.45 32.26
N VAL A 129 19.92 1.18 31.59
CA VAL A 129 19.77 1.32 30.14
C VAL A 129 18.70 2.37 29.89
N ASP A 130 19.11 3.53 29.40
CA ASP A 130 18.22 4.70 29.29
C ASP A 130 17.50 4.77 27.93
N THR A 131 18.12 4.20 26.88
CA THR A 131 17.59 4.28 25.51
C THR A 131 17.20 2.93 24.93
N ASN A 132 16.19 2.94 24.05
CA ASN A 132 15.77 1.75 23.28
C ASN A 132 16.87 1.22 22.34
N LYS A 133 17.93 2.01 22.08
CA LYS A 133 19.14 1.62 21.34
C LYS A 133 20.18 0.91 22.21
N GLY A 134 19.93 0.74 23.50
CA GLY A 134 20.76 -0.07 24.39
C GLY A 134 21.98 0.65 24.96
N HIS A 135 21.98 2.00 25.03
CA HIS A 135 23.05 2.73 25.70
C HIS A 135 23.08 2.41 27.20
N LYS A 136 24.24 1.97 27.72
CA LYS A 136 24.41 1.43 29.08
C LYS A 136 25.26 2.36 29.95
N GLN A 137 24.78 2.70 31.15
CA GLN A 137 25.52 3.49 32.14
C GLN A 137 25.72 2.68 33.45
N PRO A 138 26.97 2.43 33.89
CA PRO A 138 27.25 1.77 35.17
C PRO A 138 26.79 2.62 36.36
N LEU A 139 26.07 2.01 37.32
CA LEU A 139 25.36 2.70 38.41
C LEU A 139 26.19 2.94 39.68
N GLU A 140 27.52 2.99 39.57
CA GLU A 140 28.46 3.06 40.70
C GLU A 140 28.25 4.25 41.65
N ASN A 141 27.66 5.36 41.18
CA ASN A 141 27.54 6.62 41.93
C ASN A 141 26.08 7.08 42.14
N SER A 142 25.12 6.26 41.75
CA SER A 142 23.69 6.63 41.69
C SER A 142 22.97 6.66 43.04
N GLY A 143 23.69 6.55 44.16
CA GLY A 143 23.13 6.58 45.53
C GLY A 143 22.30 5.36 45.94
N LEU A 144 21.84 4.55 44.98
CA LEU A 144 21.06 3.33 45.20
C LEU A 144 21.89 2.17 45.78
N VAL A 145 23.19 2.15 45.53
CA VAL A 145 24.13 1.20 46.14
C VAL A 145 24.90 1.95 47.25
N PRO A 146 24.63 1.70 48.53
CA PRO A 146 25.23 2.51 49.58
C PRO A 146 26.69 2.10 49.78
N LYS A 147 27.63 3.01 49.44
CA LYS A 147 29.08 2.77 49.54
C LYS A 147 29.63 2.79 50.97
N PHE A 148 28.95 3.46 51.90
CA PHE A 148 29.44 3.72 53.25
C PHE A 148 28.40 3.34 54.32
N ILE A 149 28.03 2.06 54.42
CA ILE A 149 27.03 1.61 55.41
C ILE A 149 27.65 1.45 56.81
N LYS A 150 28.98 1.28 56.89
CA LYS A 150 29.70 1.14 58.17
C LYS A 150 30.95 2.01 58.18
N LYS A 151 30.79 3.29 58.52
CA LYS A 151 31.87 4.05 59.15
C LYS A 151 31.72 3.88 60.66
N THR A 152 32.57 3.07 61.29
CA THR A 152 32.60 2.92 62.76
C THR A 152 33.57 3.92 63.40
N VAL A 153 33.69 5.13 62.86
CA VAL A 153 34.48 6.18 63.50
C VAL A 153 33.85 7.55 63.21
N PHE A 154 33.21 8.10 64.23
CA PHE A 154 32.75 9.48 64.26
C PHE A 154 33.94 10.35 64.66
N SER A 155 34.77 10.76 63.70
CA SER A 155 35.84 11.72 63.98
C SER A 155 35.31 13.12 63.75
N ASN A 156 34.77 13.69 64.81
CA ASN A 156 34.75 15.13 65.02
C ASN A 156 36.19 15.65 64.92
N ASN A 157 36.43 16.65 64.10
CA ASN A 157 37.52 17.59 64.34
C ASN A 157 36.98 18.99 64.11
N VAL A 158 36.67 19.61 65.24
CA VAL A 158 36.56 21.05 65.43
C VAL A 158 37.98 21.62 65.39
N THR A 159 38.12 22.74 64.68
CA THR A 159 39.20 23.75 64.62
C THR A 159 39.81 23.86 63.22
#